data_AF-A0A9X2ABV6-F1
#
_entry.id   AF-A0A9X2ABV6-F1
#
_cell.length_a   1.000
_cell.length_b   1.000
_cell.length_c   1.000
_cell.angle_alpha   90.00
_cell.angle_beta   90.00
_cell.angle_gamma   90.00
#
_symmetry.space_group_name_H-M   'P 1'
#
loop_
_entity.id
_entity.type
_entity.pdbx_description
1 polymer ?
#
loop_
_entity_poly.entity_id
_entity_poly.type
_entity_poly.pdbx_seq_one_letter_code
_entity_poly.pdbx_strand_id
1 'polypeptide(L)'
;MKFLKITVLLLFIVNIGCAQDSQTKEELENQIIGSWHLENSPEAIWTFSEDGTVKRFNGDELISSSKYEITKNCDGENLSNKNFFLREMGENGNISCAYIEAINYDNNGFFSLMTLNQGKIVVFKKVQKKSMK
;
A
#
# COMPACT_ATOMS: atom_id res chain seq x y z
N MET A 1 -11.97 -33.95 -45.70
CA MET A 1 -12.20 -33.90 -44.24
C MET A 1 -10.87 -33.97 -43.45
N LYS A 2 -9.96 -32.99 -43.62
CA LYS A 2 -8.67 -32.95 -42.88
C LYS A 2 -8.36 -31.59 -42.24
N PHE A 3 -9.08 -30.52 -42.61
CA PHE A 3 -8.86 -29.18 -42.06
C PHE A 3 -9.78 -28.83 -40.88
N LEU A 4 -10.80 -29.67 -40.59
CA LEU A 4 -11.76 -29.43 -39.51
C LEU A 4 -11.21 -29.75 -38.10
N LYS A 5 -10.07 -30.48 -38.01
CA LYS A 5 -9.48 -30.85 -36.72
C LYS A 5 -8.53 -29.80 -36.13
N ILE A 6 -8.09 -28.82 -36.93
CA ILE A 6 -7.10 -27.81 -36.49
C ILE A 6 -7.78 -26.57 -35.91
N THR A 7 -9.04 -26.30 -36.29
CA THR A 7 -9.76 -25.09 -35.83
C THR A 7 -10.26 -25.18 -34.38
N VAL A 8 -10.34 -26.37 -33.79
CA VAL A 8 -10.86 -26.55 -32.41
C VAL A 8 -9.78 -26.31 -31.34
N LEU A 9 -8.49 -26.38 -31.69
CA LEU A 9 -7.40 -26.19 -30.72
C LEU A 9 -7.07 -24.71 -30.45
N LEU A 10 -7.52 -23.79 -31.32
CA LEU A 10 -7.21 -22.35 -31.20
C LEU A 10 -8.18 -21.56 -30.30
N LEU A 11 -9.24 -22.19 -29.78
CA LEU A 11 -10.29 -21.51 -29.00
C LEU A 11 -10.05 -21.50 -27.48
N PHE A 12 -8.96 -22.08 -26.99
CA PHE A 12 -8.67 -22.17 -25.55
C PHE A 12 -7.78 -21.06 -24.96
N ILE A 13 -7.32 -20.08 -25.76
CA ILE A 13 -6.28 -19.13 -25.30
C ILE A 13 -6.84 -17.76 -24.83
N VAL A 14 -8.16 -17.53 -24.85
CA VAL A 14 -8.70 -16.14 -24.70
C VAL A 14 -9.33 -15.79 -23.34
N ASN A 15 -9.11 -16.59 -22.29
CA ASN A 15 -9.60 -16.24 -20.94
C ASN A 15 -8.45 -16.11 -19.93
N ILE A 16 -7.44 -15.30 -20.25
CA ILE A 16 -6.64 -14.67 -19.19
C ILE A 16 -7.35 -13.37 -18.87
N GLY A 17 -8.44 -13.47 -18.11
CA GLY A 17 -8.96 -12.31 -17.41
C GLY A 17 -7.81 -11.77 -16.56
N CYS A 18 -7.37 -10.55 -16.83
CA CYS A 18 -6.44 -9.85 -15.96
C CYS A 18 -7.17 -9.66 -14.63
N ALA A 19 -7.05 -10.62 -13.72
CA ALA A 19 -7.42 -10.41 -12.33
C ALA A 19 -6.48 -9.32 -11.85
N GLN A 20 -7.02 -8.12 -11.66
CA GLN A 20 -6.31 -7.05 -11.00
C GLN A 20 -6.13 -7.52 -9.56
N ASP A 21 -4.98 -8.14 -9.31
CA ASP A 21 -4.68 -8.72 -8.02
C ASP A 21 -4.49 -7.58 -7.03
N SER A 22 -5.19 -7.68 -5.91
CA SER A 22 -5.27 -6.61 -4.93
C SER A 22 -5.12 -7.24 -3.57
N GLN A 23 -4.27 -6.64 -2.76
CA GLN A 23 -3.96 -7.14 -1.43
C GLN A 23 -5.22 -7.12 -0.54
N THR A 24 -5.43 -8.20 0.19
CA THR A 24 -6.41 -8.29 1.26
C THR A 24 -6.04 -7.36 2.41
N LYS A 25 -7.02 -7.08 3.30
CA LYS A 25 -6.79 -6.24 4.48
C LYS A 25 -5.64 -6.77 5.33
N GLU A 26 -5.65 -8.08 5.60
CA GLU A 26 -4.67 -8.77 6.43
C GLU A 26 -3.26 -8.69 5.80
N GLU A 27 -3.15 -8.87 4.49
CA GLU A 27 -1.87 -8.70 3.79
C GLU A 27 -1.34 -7.28 3.93
N LEU A 28 -2.20 -6.27 3.75
CA LEU A 28 -1.80 -4.86 3.92
C LEU A 28 -1.37 -4.56 5.36
N GLU A 29 -2.14 -5.02 6.35
CA GLU A 29 -1.86 -4.85 7.78
C GLU A 29 -0.54 -5.49 8.20
N ASN A 30 -0.22 -6.67 7.67
CA ASN A 30 1.05 -7.34 7.93
C ASN A 30 2.21 -6.67 7.18
N GLN A 31 1.99 -6.27 5.93
CA GLN A 31 3.07 -5.81 5.05
C GLN A 31 3.49 -4.36 5.33
N ILE A 32 2.60 -3.52 5.89
CA ILE A 32 2.90 -2.11 6.24
C ILE A 32 3.87 -2.01 7.44
N ILE A 33 3.94 -3.02 8.30
CA ILE A 33 4.79 -3.00 9.50
C ILE A 33 6.27 -2.84 9.13
N GLY A 34 6.92 -1.92 9.82
CA GLY A 34 8.33 -1.58 9.60
C GLY A 34 8.53 -0.12 9.19
N SER A 35 9.76 0.18 8.75
CA SER A 35 10.19 1.53 8.40
C SER A 35 10.25 1.73 6.89
N TRP A 36 9.79 2.89 6.45
CA TRP A 36 9.65 3.28 5.06
C TRP A 36 10.18 4.69 4.88
N HIS A 37 11.02 4.92 3.89
CA HIS A 37 11.47 6.28 3.56
C HIS A 37 10.82 6.76 2.28
N LEU A 38 10.56 8.07 2.17
CA LEU A 38 10.09 8.65 0.92
C LEU A 38 11.12 8.40 -0.20
N GLU A 39 10.65 8.11 -1.40
CA GLU A 39 11.54 7.83 -2.53
C GLU A 39 12.46 9.01 -2.86
N ASN A 40 11.94 10.24 -2.73
CA ASN A 40 12.64 11.48 -3.05
C ASN A 40 13.23 12.20 -1.82
N SER A 41 13.09 11.63 -0.61
CA SER A 41 13.59 12.19 0.65
C SER A 41 13.89 11.04 1.63
N PRO A 42 15.04 10.35 1.47
CA PRO A 42 15.37 9.17 2.27
C PRO A 42 15.49 9.42 3.79
N GLU A 43 15.72 10.66 4.19
CA GLU A 43 15.73 11.13 5.57
C GLU A 43 14.34 11.17 6.21
N ALA A 44 13.28 11.30 5.40
CA ALA A 44 11.91 11.31 5.88
C ALA A 44 11.38 9.88 6.02
N ILE A 45 11.41 9.36 7.25
CA ILE A 45 11.09 7.96 7.58
C ILE A 45 9.77 7.85 8.31
N TRP A 46 8.91 6.95 7.87
CA TRP A 46 7.68 6.55 8.55
C TRP A 46 7.85 5.13 9.09
N THR A 47 7.59 4.93 10.36
CA THR A 47 7.68 3.62 11.02
C THR A 47 6.33 3.22 11.57
N PHE A 48 5.77 2.14 11.01
CA PHE A 48 4.50 1.56 11.41
C PHE A 48 4.73 0.39 12.35
N SER A 49 3.97 0.35 13.43
CA SER A 49 4.04 -0.64 14.50
C SER A 49 2.73 -1.42 14.61
N GLU A 50 2.82 -2.67 15.06
CA GLU A 50 1.66 -3.58 15.22
C GLU A 50 0.58 -3.05 16.17
N ASP A 51 0.92 -2.12 17.06
CA ASP A 51 0.01 -1.46 18.00
C ASP A 51 -0.84 -0.33 17.35
N GLY A 52 -0.80 -0.22 16.02
CA GLY A 52 -1.49 0.81 15.26
C GLY A 52 -0.87 2.20 15.41
N THR A 53 0.39 2.31 15.84
CA THR A 53 1.11 3.58 15.91
C THR A 53 1.99 3.78 14.67
N VAL A 54 1.96 4.99 14.10
CA VAL A 54 2.92 5.42 13.09
C VAL A 54 3.73 6.59 13.61
N LYS A 55 5.06 6.49 13.51
CA LYS A 55 6.01 7.55 13.88
C LYS A 55 6.69 8.09 12.63
N ARG A 56 6.83 9.42 12.56
CA ARG A 56 7.54 10.10 11.47
C ARG A 56 8.82 10.71 11.98
N PHE A 57 9.88 10.53 11.23
CA PHE A 57 11.20 11.06 11.52
C PHE A 57 11.73 11.88 10.34
N ASN A 58 12.59 12.84 10.64
CA ASN A 58 13.46 13.48 9.67
C ASN A 58 14.91 13.30 10.14
N GLY A 59 15.63 12.38 9.53
CA GLY A 59 16.87 11.85 10.11
C GLY A 59 16.57 11.12 11.42
N ASP A 60 17.24 11.52 12.51
CA ASP A 60 17.07 10.93 13.84
C ASP A 60 16.01 11.66 14.70
N GLU A 61 15.44 12.76 14.20
CA GLU A 61 14.47 13.57 14.93
C GLU A 61 13.05 13.03 14.76
N LEU A 62 12.36 12.74 15.88
CA LEU A 62 10.93 12.41 15.87
C LEU A 62 10.10 13.67 15.61
N ILE A 63 9.40 13.70 14.49
CA ILE A 63 8.57 14.83 14.05
C ILE A 63 7.13 14.70 14.55
N SER A 64 6.58 13.48 14.50
CA SER A 64 5.19 13.25 14.91
C SER A 64 4.93 11.78 15.24
N SER A 65 3.90 11.55 16.05
CA SER A 65 3.33 10.23 16.31
C SER A 65 1.81 10.31 16.14
N SER A 66 1.22 9.33 15.47
CA SER A 66 -0.23 9.24 15.27
C SER A 66 -0.69 7.79 15.37
N LYS A 67 -2.01 7.60 15.52
CA LYS A 67 -2.62 6.29 15.32
C LYS A 67 -2.96 6.11 13.86
N TYR A 68 -2.87 4.89 13.36
CA TYR A 68 -3.27 4.53 12.01
C TYR A 68 -4.15 3.28 12.00
N GLU A 69 -4.95 3.14 10.94
CA GLU A 69 -5.67 1.93 10.62
C GLU A 69 -5.80 1.76 9.10
N ILE A 70 -5.92 0.51 8.65
CA ILE A 70 -6.28 0.17 7.28
C ILE A 70 -7.77 -0.11 7.26
N THR A 71 -8.53 0.65 6.48
CA THR A 71 -10.00 0.67 6.59
C THR A 71 -10.69 0.85 5.24
N LYS A 72 -11.95 0.43 5.15
CA LYS A 72 -12.83 0.71 4.00
C LYS A 72 -13.52 2.06 4.09
N ASN A 73 -13.53 2.67 5.28
CA ASN A 73 -14.23 3.92 5.53
C ASN A 73 -13.27 4.99 6.02
N CYS A 74 -13.30 6.16 5.38
CA CYS A 74 -12.49 7.30 5.79
C CYS A 74 -13.21 8.59 5.42
N ASP A 75 -13.36 9.49 6.39
CA ASP A 75 -13.95 10.82 6.21
C ASP A 75 -15.28 10.85 5.43
N GLY A 76 -16.18 9.90 5.73
CA GLY A 76 -17.50 9.79 5.09
C GLY A 76 -17.50 9.04 3.75
N GLU A 77 -16.34 8.73 3.16
CA GLU A 77 -16.21 7.86 1.99
C GLU A 77 -16.19 6.38 2.41
N ASN A 78 -16.80 5.51 1.60
CA ASN A 78 -16.79 4.06 1.81
C ASN A 78 -16.45 3.32 0.51
N LEU A 79 -15.39 2.52 0.53
CA LEU A 79 -14.92 1.76 -0.63
C LEU A 79 -15.66 0.43 -0.76
N SER A 80 -16.35 0.26 -1.89
CA SER A 80 -17.10 -0.96 -2.23
C SER A 80 -16.24 -2.09 -2.80
N ASN A 81 -15.03 -1.78 -3.30
CA ASN A 81 -14.13 -2.72 -3.98
C ASN A 81 -13.08 -3.31 -3.02
N LYS A 82 -12.09 -4.03 -3.57
CA LYS A 82 -10.97 -4.59 -2.80
C LYS A 82 -9.97 -3.54 -2.27
N ASN A 83 -10.18 -2.25 -2.54
CA ASN A 83 -9.29 -1.15 -2.14
C ASN A 83 -9.44 -0.75 -0.66
N PHE A 84 -8.40 -0.19 -0.06
CA PHE A 84 -8.42 0.28 1.32
C PHE A 84 -7.82 1.67 1.45
N PHE A 85 -8.20 2.37 2.50
CA PHE A 85 -7.54 3.59 2.95
C PHE A 85 -6.47 3.26 3.99
N LEU A 86 -5.40 4.05 3.98
CA LEU A 86 -4.63 4.32 5.17
C LEU A 86 -5.28 5.53 5.84
N ARG A 87 -5.87 5.31 7.01
CA ARG A 87 -6.44 6.36 7.85
C ARG A 87 -5.49 6.65 8.99
N GLU A 88 -5.18 7.92 9.20
CA GLU A 88 -4.39 8.38 10.33
C GLU A 88 -5.18 9.34 11.20
N MET A 89 -4.96 9.24 12.50
CA MET A 89 -5.60 10.02 13.55
C MET A 89 -4.50 10.70 14.37
N GLY A 90 -4.37 12.01 14.18
CA GLY A 90 -3.49 12.85 14.97
C GLY A 90 -4.00 13.04 16.40
N GLU A 91 -3.12 13.47 17.30
CA GLU A 91 -3.46 13.70 18.71
C GLU A 91 -4.54 14.77 18.93
N ASN A 92 -4.63 15.73 18.01
CA ASN A 92 -5.64 16.79 18.02
C ASN A 92 -7.00 16.35 17.43
N GLY A 93 -7.16 15.07 17.08
CA GLY A 93 -8.37 14.54 16.46
C GLY A 93 -8.45 14.76 14.95
N ASN A 94 -7.44 15.37 14.33
CA ASN A 94 -7.39 15.49 12.87
C ASN A 94 -7.27 14.12 12.23
N ILE A 95 -8.09 13.89 11.21
CA ILE A 95 -8.08 12.66 10.41
C ILE A 95 -7.44 12.98 9.06
N SER A 96 -6.55 12.11 8.61
CA SER A 96 -6.02 12.11 7.25
C SER A 96 -6.28 10.77 6.60
N CYS A 97 -6.60 10.80 5.31
CA CYS A 97 -6.95 9.63 4.52
C CYS A 97 -6.10 9.61 3.25
N ALA A 98 -5.64 8.43 2.85
CA ALA A 98 -5.02 8.20 1.55
C ALA A 98 -5.46 6.83 1.02
N TYR A 99 -5.66 6.70 -0.30
CA TYR A 99 -5.87 5.40 -0.91
C TYR A 99 -4.56 4.61 -0.87
N ILE A 100 -4.65 3.33 -0.50
CA ILE A 100 -3.53 2.40 -0.59
C ILE A 100 -3.54 1.81 -2.00
N GLU A 101 -2.50 2.09 -2.77
CA GLU A 101 -2.29 1.49 -4.09
C GLU A 101 -1.68 0.09 -3.95
N ALA A 102 -0.59 -0.01 -3.17
CA ALA A 102 0.08 -1.27 -2.86
C ALA A 102 1.04 -1.07 -1.68
N ILE A 103 1.28 -2.14 -0.91
CA ILE A 103 2.26 -2.17 0.16
C ILE A 103 3.06 -3.47 0.03
N ASN A 104 4.34 -3.40 -0.31
CA ASN A 104 5.24 -4.55 -0.46
C ASN A 104 4.70 -5.71 -1.31
N TYR A 105 3.83 -5.42 -2.29
CA TYR A 105 3.27 -6.45 -3.17
C TYR A 105 4.40 -7.23 -3.85
N ASP A 106 4.29 -8.56 -3.87
CA ASP A 106 5.34 -9.49 -4.32
C ASP A 106 6.73 -9.26 -3.68
N ASN A 107 6.76 -8.73 -2.45
CA ASN A 107 7.99 -8.38 -1.73
C ASN A 107 8.90 -7.40 -2.48
N ASN A 108 8.32 -6.51 -3.28
CA ASN A 108 9.08 -5.55 -4.10
C ASN A 108 9.74 -4.42 -3.29
N GLY A 109 9.43 -4.28 -2.00
CA GLY A 109 9.99 -3.24 -1.13
C GLY A 109 9.42 -1.84 -1.33
N PHE A 110 8.28 -1.69 -2.02
CA PHE A 110 7.62 -0.41 -2.26
C PHE A 110 6.32 -0.27 -1.50
N PHE A 111 6.03 0.93 -1.05
CA PHE A 111 4.74 1.31 -0.47
C PHE A 111 4.25 2.55 -1.19
N SER A 112 3.06 2.51 -1.78
CA SER A 112 2.50 3.63 -2.55
C SER A 112 1.11 4.02 -2.06
N LEU A 113 0.92 5.32 -1.89
CA LEU A 113 -0.34 5.96 -1.51
C LEU A 113 -0.78 6.93 -2.60
N MET A 114 -2.09 7.09 -2.78
CA MET A 114 -2.67 8.18 -3.56
C MET A 114 -3.41 9.15 -2.63
N THR A 115 -3.07 10.44 -2.70
CA THR A 115 -3.72 11.49 -1.88
C THR A 115 -5.14 11.75 -2.39
N LEU A 116 -6.13 11.87 -1.50
CA LEU A 116 -7.53 12.11 -1.89
C LEU A 116 -7.72 13.39 -2.72
N ASN A 117 -7.11 14.50 -2.31
CA ASN A 117 -7.43 15.82 -2.86
C ASN A 117 -6.71 16.17 -4.18
N GLN A 118 -5.54 15.56 -4.43
CA GLN A 118 -4.69 15.92 -5.56
C GLN A 118 -4.49 14.77 -6.55
N GLY A 119 -4.94 13.55 -6.21
CA GLY A 119 -4.63 12.35 -7.00
C GLY A 119 -3.13 12.08 -7.14
N LYS A 120 -2.30 12.71 -6.30
CA LYS A 120 -0.85 12.57 -6.35
C LYS A 120 -0.46 11.23 -5.74
N ILE A 121 0.38 10.49 -6.45
CA ILE A 121 1.01 9.26 -5.94
C ILE A 121 2.24 9.65 -5.12
N VAL A 122 2.31 9.09 -3.92
CA VAL A 122 3.46 9.17 -3.01
C VAL A 122 4.04 7.78 -2.88
N VAL A 123 5.35 7.64 -3.15
CA VAL A 123 6.04 6.36 -3.15
C VAL A 123 7.09 6.34 -2.04
N PHE A 124 7.12 5.25 -1.30
CA PHE A 124 8.07 4.95 -0.25
C PHE A 124 8.83 3.66 -0.57
N LYS A 125 10.03 3.55 -0.02
CA LYS A 125 10.90 2.38 -0.10
C LYS A 125 11.13 1.82 1.29
N LYS A 126 11.12 0.50 1.41
CA LYS A 126 11.34 -0.20 2.67
C LYS A 126 12.78 0.06 3.14
N VAL A 127 12.93 0.54 4.37
CA VAL A 127 14.24 0.73 4.99
C VAL A 127 14.80 -0.66 5.28
N GLN A 128 15.87 -1.02 4.57
CA GLN A 128 16.58 -2.27 4.81
C GLN A 128 17.30 -2.15 6.16
N LYS A 129 17.13 -3.14 7.05
CA LYS A 129 18.03 -3.25 8.21
C LYS A 129 19.45 -3.42 7.66
N LYS A 130 20.32 -2.43 7.90
CA LYS A 130 21.76 -2.64 7.68
C LYS A 130 22.15 -3.85 8.52
N SER A 131 22.54 -4.94 7.85
CA SER A 131 23.20 -6.05 8.50
C SER A 131 24.50 -5.47 9.07
N MET A 132 24.55 -5.29 10.40
CA MET A 132 25.79 -5.03 11.10
C MET A 132 26.63 -6.29 10.93
N LYS A 133 27.59 -6.24 10.00
CA LYS A 133 28.69 -7.20 9.93
C LYS A 133 29.75 -6.81 10.96
#